data_AF-A0A936SBJ8-F1
#
_entry.id   AF-A0A936SBJ8-F1
#
_cell.length_a   1.000
_cell.length_b   1.000
_cell.length_c   1.000
_cell.angle_alpha   90.00
_cell.angle_beta   90.00
_cell.angle_gamma   90.00
#
_symmetry.space_group_name_H-M   'P 1'
#
loop_
_entity.id
_entity.type
_entity.pdbx_description
1 polymer ?
#
loop_
_entity_poly.entity_id
_entity_poly.type
_entity_poly.pdbx_seq_one_letter_code
_entity_poly.pdbx_strand_id
1 'polypeptide(L)'
;MPPGLSGLVVAAIFAAALSSSLNSIAATAVNDLYKPFAKNKSDGHLVKLAGWLTVIVGIIQILVAIAFMKSGESALALALSVASLINGPILGVFLVGTFLKRAREIHALIGMIASISLMLYILLGTKVAWTWYALIGSITTVVVAFFSDSDLTQQQR
;
A
#
# COMPACT_ATOMS: atom_id res chain seq x y z
N MET A 1 27.00 21.79 15.97
CA MET A 1 27.03 22.22 14.56
C MET A 1 27.22 23.72 14.50
N PRO A 2 27.96 24.26 13.52
CA PRO A 2 28.12 25.71 13.36
C PRO A 2 26.76 26.41 13.12
N PRO A 3 26.56 27.65 13.61
CA PRO A 3 25.37 28.44 13.28
C PRO A 3 25.28 28.63 11.76
N GLY A 4 24.09 28.41 11.18
CA GLY A 4 23.85 28.39 9.73
C GLY A 4 23.71 26.98 9.14
N LEU A 5 24.62 26.06 9.47
CA LEU A 5 24.52 24.65 9.07
C LEU A 5 23.32 23.94 9.72
N SER A 6 23.02 24.25 10.98
CA SER A 6 21.81 23.73 11.63
C SER A 6 20.53 24.17 10.92
N GLY A 7 20.48 25.42 10.43
CA GLY A 7 19.33 25.93 9.67
C GLY A 7 19.17 25.25 8.32
N LEU A 8 20.28 25.01 7.62
CA LEU A 8 20.30 24.24 6.37
C LEU A 8 19.81 22.81 6.58
N VAL A 9 20.25 22.14 7.65
CA VAL A 9 19.82 20.78 7.99
C VAL A 9 18.32 20.73 8.27
N VAL A 10 17.79 21.68 9.07
CA VAL A 10 16.35 21.75 9.34
C VAL A 10 15.56 22.01 8.06
N ALA A 11 16.00 22.93 7.21
CA ALA A 11 15.36 23.19 5.92
C ALA A 11 15.36 21.94 5.01
N ALA A 12 16.47 21.20 4.96
CA ALA A 12 16.57 19.96 4.19
C ALA A 12 15.62 18.86 4.71
N ILE A 13 15.48 18.73 6.04
CA ILE A 13 14.53 17.80 6.66
C ILE A 13 13.09 18.15 6.28
N PHE A 14 12.71 19.44 6.35
CA PHE A 14 11.37 19.87 5.94
C PHE A 14 11.12 19.68 4.45
N ALA A 15 12.11 19.96 3.61
CA ALA A 15 12.01 19.73 2.17
C ALA A 15 11.82 18.24 1.84
N ALA A 16 12.55 17.34 2.51
CA ALA A 16 12.41 15.89 2.34
C ALA A 16 11.06 15.35 2.85
N ALA A 17 10.48 15.99 3.88
CA ALA A 17 9.18 15.63 4.43
C ALA A 17 7.99 16.13 3.59
N LEU A 18 8.21 17.02 2.62
CA LEU A 18 7.15 17.53 1.74
C LEU A 18 6.65 16.39 0.83
N SER A 19 5.48 15.86 1.16
CA SER A 19 5.08 14.53 0.69
C SER A 19 4.31 14.54 -0.63
N SER A 20 4.88 13.85 -1.63
CA SER A 20 4.16 13.47 -2.86
C SER A 20 3.06 12.44 -2.61
N SER A 21 3.11 11.69 -1.49
CA SER A 21 2.16 10.61 -1.22
C SER A 21 0.75 11.10 -0.97
N LEU A 22 0.57 12.30 -0.38
CA LEU A 22 -0.75 12.91 -0.16
C LEU A 22 -1.46 13.18 -1.48
N ASN A 23 -0.73 13.73 -2.46
CA ASN A 23 -1.27 14.02 -3.78
C ASN A 23 -1.60 12.73 -4.54
N SER A 24 -0.73 11.71 -4.46
CA SER A 24 -1.01 10.40 -5.08
C SER A 24 -2.24 9.73 -4.47
N ILE A 25 -2.38 9.71 -3.14
CA ILE A 25 -3.57 9.14 -2.47
C ILE A 25 -4.84 9.88 -2.92
N ALA A 26 -4.81 11.21 -2.95
CA ALA A 26 -5.96 11.99 -3.36
C ALA A 26 -6.32 11.75 -4.84
N ALA A 27 -5.31 11.70 -5.72
CA ALA A 27 -5.51 11.42 -7.14
C ALA A 27 -6.06 10.02 -7.39
N THR A 28 -5.52 8.99 -6.73
CA THR A 28 -6.02 7.61 -6.80
C THR A 28 -7.43 7.52 -6.23
N ALA A 29 -7.73 8.15 -5.10
CA ALA A 29 -9.09 8.18 -4.55
C ALA A 29 -10.11 8.82 -5.51
N VAL A 30 -9.75 9.94 -6.16
CA VAL A 30 -10.62 10.57 -7.15
C VAL A 30 -10.80 9.70 -8.39
N ASN A 31 -9.70 9.19 -8.95
CA ASN A 31 -9.76 8.46 -10.23
C ASN A 31 -10.34 7.05 -10.10
N ASP A 32 -10.04 6.35 -9.00
CA ASP A 32 -10.38 4.94 -8.84
C ASP A 32 -11.66 4.74 -8.03
N LEU A 33 -11.97 5.63 -7.07
CA LEU A 33 -13.13 5.48 -6.19
C LEU A 33 -14.28 6.45 -6.50
N TYR A 34 -14.01 7.64 -7.03
CA TYR A 34 -15.06 8.64 -7.28
C TYR A 34 -15.49 8.69 -8.75
N LYS A 35 -14.52 8.82 -9.67
CA LYS A 35 -14.76 9.00 -11.11
C LYS A 35 -15.58 7.87 -11.75
N PRO A 36 -15.43 6.57 -11.38
CA PRO A 36 -16.23 5.49 -11.97
C PRO A 36 -17.73 5.63 -11.69
N PHE A 37 -18.10 6.26 -10.57
CA PHE A 37 -19.51 6.45 -10.17
C PHE A 37 -20.02 7.85 -10.53
N ALA A 38 -19.13 8.83 -10.71
CA ALA A 38 -19.47 10.22 -11.03
C ALA A 38 -19.43 10.49 -12.55
N LYS A 39 -20.48 10.08 -13.27
CA LYS A 39 -20.64 10.40 -14.71
C LYS A 39 -20.81 11.92 -14.92
N ASN A 40 -20.18 12.47 -15.97
CA ASN A 40 -20.28 13.88 -16.42
C ASN A 40 -19.80 14.96 -15.43
N LYS A 41 -18.78 14.72 -14.62
CA LYS A 41 -18.11 15.78 -13.84
C LYS A 41 -16.96 16.39 -14.64
N SER A 42 -16.81 17.71 -14.57
CA SER A 42 -15.72 18.43 -15.23
C SER A 42 -14.38 18.16 -14.54
N ASP A 43 -13.28 18.25 -15.29
CA ASP A 43 -11.94 18.08 -14.73
C ASP A 43 -11.64 19.08 -13.61
N GLY A 44 -12.18 20.31 -13.71
CA GLY A 44 -12.07 21.32 -12.65
C GLY A 44 -12.74 20.90 -11.34
N HIS A 45 -13.83 20.13 -11.39
CA HIS A 45 -14.46 19.55 -10.19
C HIS A 45 -13.58 18.46 -9.57
N LEU A 46 -13.00 17.59 -10.41
CA LEU A 46 -12.12 16.51 -9.96
C LEU A 46 -10.85 17.04 -9.30
N VAL A 47 -10.22 18.08 -9.87
CA VAL A 47 -9.05 18.73 -9.28
C VAL A 47 -9.38 19.39 -7.93
N LYS A 48 -10.53 20.08 -7.84
CA LYS A 48 -10.98 20.66 -6.56
C LYS A 48 -11.22 19.58 -5.50
N LEU A 49 -11.83 18.46 -5.90
CA LEU A 49 -12.07 17.33 -5.00
C LEU A 49 -10.75 16.69 -4.53
N ALA A 50 -9.78 16.50 -5.42
CA ALA A 50 -8.45 16.02 -5.07
C ALA A 50 -7.74 16.97 -4.09
N GLY A 51 -7.86 18.29 -4.29
CA GLY A 51 -7.34 19.30 -3.35
C GLY A 51 -7.96 19.17 -1.95
N TRP A 52 -9.29 19.03 -1.86
CA TRP A 52 -9.98 18.81 -0.58
C TRP A 52 -9.58 17.50 0.09
N LEU A 53 -9.49 16.40 -0.67
CA LEU A 53 -9.03 15.11 -0.15
C LEU A 53 -7.60 15.19 0.36
N THR A 54 -6.71 15.93 -0.32
CA THR A 54 -5.33 16.14 0.13
C THR A 54 -5.29 16.77 1.52
N VAL A 55 -6.12 17.80 1.77
CA VAL A 55 -6.24 18.45 3.08
C VAL A 55 -6.77 17.47 4.14
N ILE A 56 -7.82 16.71 3.82
CA ILE A 56 -8.42 15.74 4.74
C ILE A 56 -7.41 14.65 5.13
N VAL A 57 -6.73 14.04 4.15
CA VAL A 57 -5.71 13.02 4.40
C VAL A 57 -4.55 13.60 5.20
N GLY A 58 -4.13 14.84 4.91
CA GLY A 58 -3.10 15.53 5.69
C GLY A 58 -3.48 15.71 7.17
N ILE A 59 -4.73 16.12 7.44
CA ILE A 59 -5.24 16.22 8.82
C ILE A 59 -5.24 14.86 9.51
N ILE A 60 -5.68 13.80 8.83
CA ILE A 60 -5.68 12.43 9.37
C ILE A 60 -4.24 12.00 9.70
N GLN A 61 -3.28 12.25 8.82
CA GLN A 61 -1.87 11.93 9.07
C GLN A 61 -1.29 12.69 10.27
N ILE A 62 -1.63 13.98 10.43
CA ILE A 62 -1.22 14.77 11.60
C ILE A 62 -1.80 14.16 12.89
N LEU A 63 -3.08 13.77 12.89
CA LEU A 63 -3.71 13.14 14.06
C LEU A 63 -3.05 11.80 14.43
N VAL A 64 -2.77 10.96 13.43
CA VAL A 64 -2.04 9.70 13.64
C VAL A 64 -0.64 9.98 14.19
N ALA A 65 0.08 10.95 13.62
CA ALA A 65 1.41 11.34 14.12
C ALA A 65 1.36 11.76 15.60
N ILE A 66 0.42 12.63 15.97
CA ILE A 66 0.21 13.08 17.37
C ILE A 66 -0.11 11.90 18.28
N ALA A 67 -0.98 10.98 17.85
CA ALA A 67 -1.33 9.79 18.64
C ALA A 67 -0.12 8.89 18.90
N PHE A 68 0.78 8.74 17.93
CA PHE A 68 1.97 7.90 18.03
C PHE A 68 3.18 8.57 18.70
N MET A 69 3.19 9.90 18.88
CA MET A 69 4.31 10.62 19.51
C MET A 69 4.72 10.08 20.88
N LYS A 70 3.79 9.48 21.65
CA LYS A 70 4.04 8.95 23.00
C LYS A 70 4.24 7.43 23.06
N SER A 71 4.19 6.73 21.92
CA SER A 71 4.23 5.26 21.88
C SER A 71 5.60 4.67 22.25
N GLY A 72 6.68 5.45 22.17
CA GLY A 72 8.06 4.98 22.41
C GLY A 72 8.59 4.04 21.32
N GLU A 73 7.74 3.61 20.38
CA GLU A 73 8.09 2.78 19.25
C GLU A 73 8.60 3.61 18.06
N SER A 74 9.40 2.98 17.21
CA SER A 74 9.85 3.61 15.98
C SER A 74 8.69 3.78 15.00
N ALA A 75 8.19 5.02 14.87
CA ALA A 75 7.15 5.37 13.91
C ALA A 75 7.53 4.97 12.47
N LEU A 76 8.82 5.04 12.14
CA LEU A 76 9.35 4.57 10.85
C LEU A 76 9.18 3.05 10.71
N ALA A 77 9.52 2.27 11.73
CA ALA A 77 9.40 0.81 11.68
C ALA A 77 7.92 0.39 11.52
N LEU A 78 7.02 1.06 12.23
CA LEU A 78 5.57 0.82 12.10
C LEU A 78 5.05 1.18 10.69
N ALA A 79 5.46 2.33 10.16
CA ALA A 79 5.08 2.74 8.81
C ALA A 79 5.58 1.74 7.76
N LEU A 80 6.85 1.31 7.88
CA LEU A 80 7.44 0.31 6.99
C LEU A 80 6.80 -1.07 7.15
N SER A 81 6.39 -1.46 8.36
CA SER A 81 5.70 -2.74 8.57
C SER A 81 4.34 -2.77 7.91
N VAL A 82 3.55 -1.70 8.04
CA VAL A 82 2.25 -1.57 7.37
C VAL A 82 2.43 -1.54 5.86
N ALA A 83 3.40 -0.77 5.36
CA ALA A 83 3.71 -0.72 3.93
C ALA A 83 4.12 -2.11 3.40
N SER A 84 4.97 -2.84 4.13
CA SER A 84 5.43 -4.17 3.71
C SER A 84 4.30 -5.21 3.70
N LEU A 85 3.34 -5.11 4.63
CA LEU A 85 2.20 -6.02 4.71
C LEU A 85 1.27 -5.87 3.50
N ILE A 86 1.06 -4.64 3.03
CA ILE A 86 0.20 -4.34 1.88
C ILE A 86 0.92 -4.60 0.55
N ASN A 87 2.19 -4.18 0.44
CA ASN A 87 2.94 -4.29 -0.81
C ASN A 87 3.32 -5.74 -1.17
N GLY A 88 3.43 -6.64 -0.18
CA GLY A 88 3.73 -8.06 -0.41
C GLY A 88 2.71 -8.74 -1.35
N PRO A 89 1.41 -8.79 -0.97
CA PRO A 89 0.37 -9.35 -1.82
C PRO A 89 0.28 -8.70 -3.22
N ILE A 90 0.42 -7.37 -3.30
CA ILE A 90 0.39 -6.61 -4.57
C ILE A 90 1.56 -7.02 -5.47
N LEU A 91 2.77 -7.10 -4.92
CA LEU A 91 3.95 -7.60 -5.64
C LEU A 91 3.70 -9.04 -6.13
N GLY A 92 3.09 -9.88 -5.30
CA GLY A 92 2.72 -11.23 -5.69
C GLY A 92 1.78 -11.27 -6.90
N VAL A 93 0.73 -10.44 -6.92
CA VAL A 93 -0.19 -10.33 -8.07
C VAL A 93 0.54 -9.85 -9.32
N PHE A 94 1.43 -8.86 -9.18
CA PHE A 94 2.27 -8.39 -10.29
C PHE A 94 3.17 -9.49 -10.86
N LEU A 95 3.78 -10.30 -9.99
CA LEU A 95 4.59 -11.46 -10.38
C LEU A 95 3.74 -12.53 -11.08
N VAL A 96 2.52 -12.80 -10.62
CA VAL A 96 1.59 -13.72 -11.30
C VAL A 96 1.30 -13.22 -12.72
N GLY A 97 0.92 -11.95 -12.88
CA GLY A 97 0.65 -11.39 -14.21
C GLY A 97 1.87 -11.36 -15.14
N THR A 98 3.07 -11.22 -14.58
CA THR A 98 4.32 -11.14 -15.37
C THR A 98 4.84 -12.52 -15.77
N PHE A 99 4.86 -13.48 -14.84
CA PHE A 99 5.50 -14.78 -15.04
C PHE A 99 4.51 -15.90 -15.41
N LEU A 100 3.27 -15.87 -14.93
CA LEU A 100 2.24 -16.87 -15.24
C LEU A 100 1.35 -16.33 -16.37
N LYS A 101 1.88 -16.29 -17.59
CA LYS A 101 1.22 -15.71 -18.79
C LYS A 101 -0.16 -16.30 -19.13
N ARG A 102 -0.54 -17.44 -18.55
CA ARG A 102 -1.83 -18.11 -18.75
C ARG A 102 -2.78 -17.99 -17.55
N ALA A 103 -2.32 -17.46 -16.42
CA ALA A 103 -3.14 -17.34 -15.24
C ALA A 103 -4.27 -16.35 -15.48
N ARG A 104 -5.50 -16.79 -15.25
CA ARG A 104 -6.68 -15.91 -15.27
C ARG A 104 -6.66 -14.97 -14.05
N GLU A 105 -7.27 -13.80 -14.21
CA GLU A 105 -7.40 -12.78 -13.17
C GLU A 105 -7.95 -13.35 -11.84
N ILE A 106 -8.89 -14.29 -11.92
CA ILE A 106 -9.48 -14.94 -10.74
C ILE A 106 -8.45 -15.66 -9.87
N HIS A 107 -7.42 -16.28 -10.46
CA HIS A 107 -6.39 -16.99 -9.70
C HIS A 107 -5.45 -16.03 -8.98
N ALA A 108 -5.11 -14.91 -9.61
CA ALA A 108 -4.37 -13.84 -8.96
C ALA A 108 -5.16 -13.26 -7.79
N LEU A 109 -6.48 -13.09 -7.93
CA LEU A 109 -7.36 -12.60 -6.87
C LEU A 109 -7.46 -13.59 -5.70
N ILE A 110 -7.64 -14.88 -5.98
CA ILE A 110 -7.66 -15.94 -4.94
C ILE A 110 -6.34 -15.95 -4.17
N GLY A 111 -5.20 -15.89 -4.89
CA GLY A 111 -3.88 -15.83 -4.26
C GLY A 111 -3.70 -14.59 -3.39
N MET A 112 -4.15 -13.43 -3.85
CA MET A 112 -4.08 -12.18 -3.09
C MET A 112 -4.92 -12.25 -1.81
N ILE A 113 -6.16 -12.75 -1.88
CA ILE A 113 -7.04 -12.88 -0.71
C ILE A 113 -6.43 -13.84 0.31
N ALA A 114 -5.95 -15.01 -0.13
CA ALA A 114 -5.29 -15.99 0.75
C ALA A 114 -4.05 -15.40 1.43
N SER A 115 -3.24 -14.66 0.67
CA SER A 115 -2.06 -13.95 1.18
C SER A 115 -2.43 -12.90 2.24
N ILE A 116 -3.44 -12.08 2.00
CA ILE A 116 -3.94 -11.11 2.98
C ILE A 116 -4.40 -11.81 4.27
N SER A 117 -5.17 -12.90 4.15
CA SER A 117 -5.63 -13.68 5.31
C SER A 117 -4.46 -14.25 6.12
N LEU A 118 -3.44 -14.80 5.46
CA LEU A 118 -2.24 -15.31 6.11
C LEU A 118 -1.44 -14.17 6.78
N MET A 119 -1.27 -13.05 6.10
CA MET A 119 -0.55 -11.89 6.64
C MET A 119 -1.23 -11.32 7.89
N LEU A 120 -2.57 -11.29 7.92
CA LEU A 120 -3.32 -10.93 9.13
C LEU A 120 -3.09 -11.92 10.27
N TYR A 121 -3.05 -13.22 9.98
CA TYR A 121 -2.72 -14.23 10.99
C TYR A 121 -1.31 -14.05 11.56
N ILE A 122 -0.32 -13.82 10.68
CA ILE A 122 1.08 -13.58 11.07
C ILE A 122 1.19 -12.34 11.97
N LEU A 123 0.50 -11.25 11.59
CA LEU A 123 0.50 -9.99 12.33
C LEU A 123 -0.05 -10.15 13.76
N LEU A 124 -1.08 -10.97 13.95
CA LEU A 124 -1.76 -11.13 15.23
C LEU A 124 -1.17 -12.24 16.11
N GLY A 125 -0.61 -13.29 15.49
CA GLY A 125 -0.25 -14.54 16.17
C GLY A 125 1.23 -14.83 16.27
N THR A 126 2.11 -14.07 15.60
CA THR A 126 3.53 -14.42 15.49
C THR A 126 4.47 -13.23 15.71
N LYS A 127 5.73 -13.51 16.06
CA LYS A 127 6.79 -12.51 16.24
C LYS A 127 7.72 -12.43 15.03
N VAL A 128 7.15 -12.44 13.82
CA VAL A 128 7.92 -12.32 12.58
C VAL A 128 8.35 -10.87 12.39
N ALA A 129 9.62 -10.64 12.03
CA ALA A 129 10.11 -9.30 11.75
C ALA A 129 9.46 -8.76 10.46
N TRP A 130 9.08 -7.48 10.49
CA TRP A 130 8.30 -6.84 9.43
C TRP A 130 8.96 -6.89 8.05
N THR A 131 10.29 -7.00 7.99
CA THR A 131 11.06 -7.11 6.73
C THR A 131 10.69 -8.36 5.92
N TRP A 132 10.17 -9.40 6.57
CA TRP A 132 9.73 -10.63 5.91
C TRP A 132 8.31 -10.56 5.35
N TYR A 133 7.51 -9.55 5.75
CA TYR A 133 6.11 -9.46 5.36
C TYR A 133 5.92 -9.37 3.85
N ALA A 134 6.76 -8.58 3.16
CA ALA A 134 6.67 -8.46 1.70
C ALA A 134 7.01 -9.78 1.00
N LEU A 135 8.03 -10.49 1.49
CA LEU A 135 8.46 -11.76 0.91
C LEU A 135 7.41 -12.86 1.12
N ILE A 136 6.93 -13.02 2.36
CA ILE A 136 5.90 -14.01 2.69
C ILE A 136 4.61 -13.73 1.92
N GLY A 137 4.17 -12.47 1.90
CA GLY A 137 2.96 -12.07 1.18
C GLY A 137 3.05 -12.32 -0.33
N SER A 138 4.17 -11.95 -0.96
CA SER A 138 4.36 -12.16 -2.41
C SER A 138 4.46 -13.64 -2.79
N ILE A 139 5.23 -14.43 -2.03
CA ILE A 139 5.36 -15.88 -2.24
C ILE A 139 4.00 -16.56 -2.08
N THR A 140 3.26 -16.23 -1.02
CA THR A 140 1.95 -16.84 -0.75
C THR A 140 0.97 -16.56 -1.89
N THR A 141 0.92 -15.33 -2.38
CA THR A 141 0.07 -14.98 -3.52
C THR A 141 0.42 -15.80 -4.77
N VAL A 142 1.71 -15.90 -5.12
CA VAL A 142 2.17 -16.63 -6.31
C VAL A 142 1.87 -18.12 -6.19
N VAL A 143 2.17 -18.72 -5.04
CA VAL A 143 1.98 -20.15 -4.78
C VAL A 143 0.50 -20.52 -4.85
N VAL A 144 -0.37 -19.79 -4.15
CA VAL A 144 -1.81 -20.07 -4.14
C VAL A 144 -2.42 -19.85 -5.53
N ALA A 145 -2.01 -18.79 -6.24
CA ALA A 145 -2.48 -18.55 -7.60
C ALA A 145 -2.08 -19.67 -8.57
N PHE A 146 -0.83 -20.16 -8.47
CA PHE A 146 -0.33 -21.25 -9.31
C PHE A 146 -1.11 -22.55 -9.10
N PHE A 147 -1.33 -22.96 -7.84
CA PHE A 147 -2.08 -24.18 -7.54
C PHE A 147 -3.55 -24.07 -7.98
N SER A 148 -4.18 -22.91 -7.75
CA SER A 148 -5.56 -22.67 -8.17
C SER A 148 -5.74 -22.75 -9.69
N ASP A 149 -4.74 -22.29 -10.46
CA ASP A 149 -4.75 -22.36 -11.93
C ASP A 149 -4.58 -23.80 -12.44
N SER A 150 -3.72 -24.59 -11.80
CA SER A 150 -3.48 -25.99 -12.18
C SER A 150 -4.68 -26.90 -11.92
N ASP A 151 -5.42 -26.68 -10.83
CA ASP A 151 -6.57 -27.53 -10.46
C ASP A 151 -7.73 -27.38 -11.47
N LEU A 152 -8.00 -26.15 -11.94
CA LEU A 152 -9.07 -25.92 -12.92
C LEU A 152 -8.68 -26.36 -14.34
N THR A 153 -7.41 -26.27 -14.69
CA THR A 153 -6.93 -26.74 -16.00
C THR A 153 -7.05 -28.26 -16.14
N GLN A 154 -6.88 -29.01 -15.04
CA GLN A 154 -7.09 -30.47 -15.00
C GLN A 154 -8.57 -30.85 -15.11
N GLN A 155 -9.48 -30.05 -14.53
CA GLN A 155 -10.92 -30.33 -14.54
C GLN A 155 -11.59 -30.07 -15.91
N GLN A 156 -10.93 -29.34 -16.81
CA GLN A 156 -11.43 -29.06 -18.17
C GLN A 156 -10.89 -30.02 -19.26
N ARG A 157 -10.07 -31.02 -18.90
CA ARG A 157 -9.62 -32.10 -19.79
C ARG A 157 -10.33 -33.40 -19.45
#